data_AF-A0A966U382-F1
#
_entry.id   AF-A0A966U382-F1
#
_cell.length_a   1.000
_cell.length_b   1.000
_cell.length_c   1.000
_cell.angle_alpha   90.00
_cell.angle_beta   90.00
_cell.angle_gamma   90.00
#
_symmetry.space_group_name_H-M   'P 1'
#
loop_
_entity.id
_entity.type
_entity.pdbx_description
1 polymer ?
#
loop_
_entity_poly.entity_id
_entity_poly.type
_entity_poly.pdbx_seq_one_letter_code
_entity_poly.pdbx_strand_id
1 'polypeptide(L)'
;LPSLIKLRETQQRMRATNSPTQQLFASLVGLEVSPRKTREASAFWKKLAEISDVQKRDQIWDESFLLPTADQLSDPEEFMKGRTVPDDLSGLI
;
A
#
# COMPACT_ATOMS: atom_id res chain seq x y z
N LEU A 1 -12.85 8.95 -19.23
CA LEU A 1 -13.75 9.88 -18.48
C LEU A 1 -13.13 11.27 -18.40
N PRO A 2 -13.68 12.29 -19.09
CA PRO A 2 -13.12 13.65 -19.14
C PRO A 2 -13.06 14.36 -17.77
N SER A 3 -13.99 14.05 -16.86
CA SER A 3 -14.08 14.63 -15.51
C SER A 3 -13.13 14.00 -14.49
N LEU A 4 -12.49 12.87 -14.83
CA LEU A 4 -11.71 12.06 -13.89
C LEU A 4 -10.50 12.82 -13.37
N ILE A 5 -9.84 13.62 -14.24
CA ILE A 5 -8.69 14.44 -13.85
C ILE A 5 -9.10 15.49 -12.80
N LYS A 6 -10.20 16.21 -13.03
CA LYS A 6 -10.72 17.21 -12.09
C LYS A 6 -11.10 16.59 -10.75
N LEU A 7 -11.78 15.44 -10.78
CA LEU A 7 -12.19 14.73 -9.58
C LEU A 7 -10.99 14.18 -8.79
N ARG A 8 -9.96 13.67 -9.50
CA ARG A 8 -8.69 13.25 -8.90
C ARG A 8 -7.96 14.43 -8.26
N GLU A 9 -7.93 15.59 -8.90
CA GLU A 9 -7.31 16.79 -8.36
C GLU A 9 -8.03 17.27 -7.08
N THR A 10 -9.36 17.32 -7.08
CA THR A 10 -10.15 17.62 -5.88
C THR A 10 -9.84 16.67 -4.73
N GLN A 11 -9.79 15.36 -5.01
CA GLN A 11 -9.41 14.33 -4.04
C GLN A 11 -7.96 14.48 -3.54
N GLN A 12 -7.01 14.82 -4.41
CA GLN A 12 -5.63 15.07 -4.00
C GLN A 12 -5.52 16.27 -3.06
N ARG A 13 -6.23 17.37 -3.35
CA ARG A 13 -6.25 18.55 -2.46
C ARG A 13 -6.83 18.19 -1.09
N MET A 14 -7.93 17.43 -1.03
CA MET A 14 -8.53 16.97 0.22
C MET A 14 -7.62 16.07 1.07
N ARG A 15 -6.65 15.37 0.46
CA ARG A 15 -5.65 14.54 1.16
C ARG A 15 -4.38 15.32 1.55
N ALA A 16 -4.11 16.42 0.86
CA ALA A 16 -2.94 17.26 1.11
C ALA A 16 -3.15 18.19 2.32
N THR A 17 -4.38 18.62 2.55
CA THR A 17 -4.81 19.23 3.81
C THR A 17 -5.28 18.11 4.74
N ASN A 18 -4.79 18.05 6.00
CA ASN A 18 -5.33 17.15 7.02
C ASN A 18 -6.83 17.43 7.18
N SER A 19 -7.66 16.68 6.46
CA SER A 19 -9.11 16.87 6.40
C SER A 19 -9.68 16.92 7.82
N PRO A 20 -10.70 17.75 8.09
CA PRO A 20 -11.36 17.77 9.41
C PRO A 20 -11.75 16.37 9.89
N THR A 21 -12.11 15.45 8.99
CA THR A 21 -12.41 14.06 9.32
C THR A 21 -11.19 13.28 9.80
N GLN A 22 -10.00 13.51 9.23
CA GLN A 22 -8.76 12.87 9.70
C GLN A 22 -8.36 13.37 11.09
N GLN A 23 -8.52 14.67 11.35
CA GLN A 23 -8.26 15.24 12.69
C GLN A 23 -9.24 14.70 13.74
N LEU A 24 -10.51 14.55 13.37
CA LEU A 24 -11.52 13.92 14.24
C LEU A 24 -11.26 12.43 14.45
N PHE A 25 -10.85 11.69 13.41
CA PHE A 25 -10.52 10.27 13.55
C PHE A 25 -9.29 10.08 14.45
N ALA A 26 -8.29 10.94 14.29
CA ALA A 26 -7.12 10.99 15.16
C ALA A 26 -7.52 11.25 16.62
N SER A 27 -8.42 12.21 16.88
CA SER A 27 -8.87 12.50 18.24
C SER A 27 -9.73 11.40 18.85
N LEU A 28 -10.50 10.67 18.02
CA LEU A 28 -11.39 9.59 18.49
C LEU A 28 -10.67 8.26 18.68
N VAL A 29 -9.68 7.93 17.83
CA VAL A 29 -9.04 6.60 17.78
C VAL A 29 -7.56 6.66 18.21
N GLY A 30 -6.96 7.84 18.28
CA GLY A 30 -5.54 8.02 18.63
C GLY A 30 -4.58 7.60 17.51
N LEU A 31 -5.08 7.41 16.29
CA LEU A 31 -4.30 6.94 15.15
C LEU A 31 -4.25 7.99 14.03
N GLU A 32 -3.05 8.37 13.62
CA GLU A 32 -2.80 9.24 12.47
C GLU A 32 -1.98 8.55 11.40
N VAL A 33 -2.46 8.59 10.16
CA VAL A 33 -1.68 8.18 8.99
C VAL A 33 -1.14 9.44 8.33
N SER A 34 0.18 9.60 8.30
CA SER A 34 0.79 10.78 7.68
C SER A 34 0.54 10.80 6.16
N PRO A 35 0.41 12.00 5.54
CA PRO A 35 0.30 12.12 4.08
C PRO A 35 1.48 11.46 3.36
N ARG A 36 2.68 11.51 3.97
CA ARG A 36 3.88 10.83 3.47
C ARG A 36 3.68 9.32 3.39
N LYS A 37 3.27 8.68 4.49
CA LYS A 37 3.04 7.23 4.53
C LYS A 37 1.95 6.77 3.56
N THR A 38 0.91 7.59 3.37
CA THR A 38 -0.13 7.33 2.36
C THR A 38 0.43 7.31 0.93
N ARG A 39 1.36 8.22 0.61
CA ARG A 39 2.04 8.28 -0.70
C ARG A 39 3.00 7.10 -0.88
N GLU A 40 3.79 6.76 0.14
CA GLU A 40 4.68 5.60 0.15
C GLU A 40 3.89 4.30 -0.10
N ALA A 41 2.79 4.08 0.63
CA ALA A 41 1.93 2.91 0.42
C ALA A 41 1.32 2.88 -0.99
N SER A 42 0.86 4.01 -1.52
CA SER A 42 0.32 4.07 -2.89
C SER A 42 1.38 3.73 -3.94
N ALA A 43 2.61 4.21 -3.77
CA ALA A 43 3.72 3.90 -4.65
C ALA A 43 4.13 2.43 -4.57
N PHE A 44 4.20 1.89 -3.35
CA PHE A 44 4.47 0.47 -3.09
C PHE A 44 3.49 -0.43 -3.84
N TRP A 45 2.18 -0.24 -3.64
CA TRP A 45 1.15 -1.08 -4.26
C TRP A 45 1.11 -0.97 -5.79
N LYS A 46 1.45 0.21 -6.32
CA LYS A 46 1.61 0.40 -7.76
C LYS A 46 2.80 -0.41 -8.29
N LYS A 47 3.97 -0.27 -7.66
CA LYS A 47 5.18 -0.99 -8.05
C LYS A 47 5.00 -2.51 -7.92
N LEU A 48 4.31 -2.97 -6.88
CA LEU A 48 4.01 -4.39 -6.66
C LEU A 48 3.22 -4.99 -7.82
N ALA A 49 2.19 -4.28 -8.31
CA ALA A 49 1.43 -4.68 -9.48
C ALA A 49 2.26 -4.67 -10.78
N GLU A 50 3.24 -3.75 -10.89
CA GLU A 50 4.13 -3.67 -12.06
C GLU A 50 5.14 -4.83 -12.11
N ILE A 51 5.67 -5.28 -10.96
CA ILE A 51 6.69 -6.36 -10.90
C ILE A 51 6.08 -7.76 -10.86
N SER A 52 4.80 -7.88 -10.48
CA SER A 52 4.09 -9.16 -10.41
C SER A 52 2.87 -9.11 -11.31
N ASP A 53 1.67 -9.00 -10.74
CA ASP A 53 0.42 -8.74 -11.42
C ASP A 53 -0.62 -8.21 -10.40
N VAL A 54 -1.80 -7.81 -10.88
CA VAL A 54 -2.87 -7.30 -10.02
C VAL A 54 -3.44 -8.37 -9.10
N GLN A 55 -3.48 -9.62 -9.53
CA GLN A 55 -4.09 -10.73 -8.78
C GLN A 55 -3.24 -11.11 -7.56
N LYS A 56 -1.93 -11.26 -7.75
CA LYS A 56 -0.94 -11.50 -6.69
C LYS A 56 -0.88 -10.34 -5.71
N ARG A 57 -0.96 -9.10 -6.20
CA ARG A 57 -1.06 -7.92 -5.33
C ARG A 57 -2.29 -8.02 -4.43
N ASP A 58 -3.43 -8.40 -5.00
CA ASP A 58 -4.70 -8.44 -4.28
C ASP A 58 -4.78 -9.62 -3.31
N GLN A 59 -4.19 -10.77 -3.65
CA GLN A 59 -4.10 -11.94 -2.77
C GLN A 59 -3.39 -11.63 -1.44
N ILE A 60 -2.53 -10.61 -1.39
CA ILE A 60 -1.88 -10.18 -0.14
C ILE A 60 -2.91 -9.68 0.89
N TRP A 61 -4.04 -9.17 0.43
CA TRP A 61 -5.12 -8.71 1.31
C TRP A 61 -5.94 -9.84 1.91
N ASP A 62 -5.87 -11.06 1.35
CA ASP A 62 -6.59 -12.22 1.89
C ASP A 62 -6.06 -12.60 3.27
N GLU A 63 -4.77 -12.34 3.52
CA GLU A 63 -4.09 -12.69 4.76
C GLU A 63 -3.53 -11.44 5.44
N SER A 64 -4.26 -10.92 6.44
CA SER A 64 -3.91 -9.66 7.12
C SER A 64 -2.51 -9.66 7.74
N PHE A 65 -1.97 -10.83 8.16
CA PHE A 65 -0.63 -10.93 8.75
C PHE A 65 0.48 -10.81 7.71
N LEU A 66 0.15 -10.95 6.42
CA LEU A 66 1.10 -10.81 5.33
C LEU A 66 1.23 -9.35 4.87
N LEU A 67 0.37 -8.43 5.32
CA LEU A 67 0.45 -7.03 4.91
C LEU A 67 1.83 -6.42 5.23
N PRO A 68 2.37 -5.58 4.32
CA PRO A 68 3.67 -4.95 4.53
C PRO A 68 3.63 -4.04 5.76
N THR A 69 4.71 -4.05 6.53
CA THR A 69 4.93 -3.07 7.59
C THR A 69 5.30 -1.71 6.99
N ALA A 70 5.25 -0.65 7.80
CA ALA A 70 5.57 0.70 7.36
C ALA A 70 7.01 0.86 6.82
N ASP A 71 7.93 0.00 7.25
CA ASP A 71 9.34 0.01 6.84
C ASP A 71 9.55 -0.76 5.53
N GLN A 72 8.72 -1.77 5.24
CA GLN A 72 8.78 -2.52 3.99
C GLN A 72 8.23 -1.73 2.78
N LEU A 73 7.54 -0.61 3.01
CA LEU A 73 6.98 0.21 1.94
C LEU A 73 8.05 0.84 1.02
N SER A 74 9.30 0.97 1.48
CA SER A 74 10.38 1.54 0.68
C SER A 74 10.99 0.57 -0.33
N ASP A 75 10.88 -0.75 -0.12
CA ASP A 75 11.45 -1.76 -1.01
C ASP A 75 10.41 -2.85 -1.38
N PRO A 76 9.60 -2.59 -2.43
CA PRO A 76 8.62 -3.56 -2.94
C PRO A 76 9.25 -4.83 -3.51
N GLU A 77 10.50 -4.75 -4.00
CA GLU A 77 11.17 -5.89 -4.64
C GLU A 77 11.72 -6.86 -3.59
N GLU A 78 12.34 -6.34 -2.54
CA GLU A 78 12.76 -7.12 -1.38
C GLU A 78 11.56 -7.79 -0.70
N PHE A 79 10.45 -7.05 -0.53
CA PHE A 79 9.21 -7.61 0.02
C PHE A 79 8.68 -8.81 -0.78
N MET A 80 8.73 -8.75 -2.12
CA MET A 80 8.30 -9.86 -2.97
C MET A 80 9.25 -11.05 -2.92
N LYS A 81 10.57 -10.82 -2.89
CA LYS A 81 11.56 -11.90 -2.76
C LYS A 81 11.37 -12.69 -1.47
N GLY A 82 11.00 -12.02 -0.37
CA GLY A 82 10.69 -12.68 0.91
C GLY A 82 9.44 -13.58 0.87
N ARG A 83 8.62 -13.49 -0.19
CA ARG A 83 7.39 -14.27 -0.35
C ARG A 83 7.51 -15.42 -1.33
N THR A 84 8.49 -15.39 -2.21
CA THR A 84 8.80 -16.52 -3.07
C THR A 84 9.54 -17.55 -2.23
N VAL A 85 8.87 -18.65 -1.88
CA VAL A 85 9.56 -19.85 -1.38
C VAL A 85 10.59 -20.23 -2.45
N PRO A 86 11.87 -20.40 -2.12
CA PRO A 86 12.84 -20.92 -3.07
C PRO A 86 12.33 -22.27 -3.60
N ASP A 87 12.26 -22.42 -4.92
CA ASP A 87 11.84 -23.66 -5.63
C ASP A 87 12.67 -24.91 -5.20
N ASP A 88 13.77 -24.69 -4.48
CA ASP A 88 14.78 -25.69 -4.13
C ASP A 88 14.49 -26.48 -2.83
N LEU A 89 13.29 -26.35 -2.24
CA LEU A 89 12.86 -27.26 -1.14
C LEU A 89 12.55 -28.69 -1.62
N SER A 90 12.62 -28.91 -2.94
CA SER A 90 12.46 -30.22 -3.57
C SER A 90 13.60 -31.21 -3.25
N GLY A 91 14.70 -30.75 -2.63
CA GLY A 91 15.81 -31.59 -2.16
C GLY A 91 15.77 -32.01 -0.68
N LEU A 92 14.69 -31.69 0.05
CA LEU A 92 14.56 -31.97 1.50
C LEU A 92 13.47 -33.00 1.84
N ILE A 93 12.98 -33.77 0.86
CA ILE A 93 12.06 -34.90 1.05
C ILE A 93 12.70 -36.18 0.55
#